data_AF-A0A091G494-F1
#
_entry.id   AF-A0A091G494-F1
#
_cell.length_a   1.000
_cell.length_b   1.000
_cell.length_c   1.000
_cell.angle_alpha   90.00
_cell.angle_beta   90.00
_cell.angle_gamma   90.00
#
_symmetry.space_group_name_H-M   'P 1'
#
loop_
_entity.id
_entity.type
_entity.pdbx_description
1 polymer ?
#
loop_
_entity_poly.entity_id
_entity_poly.type
_entity_poly.pdbx_seq_one_letter_code
_entity_poly.pdbx_strand_id
1 'polypeptide(L)'
;MKNVQEWVNDKPVLLALNSLEWVYLAPEIYKYLCSLSEEEKENKIKEKFPLPAINEWIAMYENPSVISTLIGILANMNQLMGMLVCLCVPNEKDANIMEIKKQALKTPNELKANDKTKDIKDNYWLKLNKARLDSMDAEISDIDDDIKDKFQDLLKSPIFIYTVRVLIPSILLYQRNPQDLFREAKNGKLDSLAKLLVIDKEILRDEIIFGLYKAAAQKNSKVDYNMLTKAFKQTPADQLSLKKVKIAVARFILDISNLMGHHFSTNEIRDLYDKIEKDRQSDDGAIDEDGTYDSADSFYRAVVKRHPGYDFLLPKVSDKIF
;
A
#
# COMPACT_ATOMS: atom_id res chain seq x y z
N MET A 1 25.08 3.60 4.81
CA MET A 1 23.78 4.14 5.25
C MET A 1 23.92 4.78 6.62
N LYS A 2 24.70 5.85 6.73
CA LYS A 2 24.95 6.46 8.05
C LYS A 2 23.72 7.23 8.52
N ASN A 3 23.11 7.97 7.61
CA ASN A 3 21.98 8.85 7.90
C ASN A 3 20.74 8.05 8.33
N VAL A 4 20.41 6.98 7.61
CA VAL A 4 19.30 6.10 7.99
C VAL A 4 19.56 5.38 9.32
N GLN A 5 20.80 4.95 9.59
CA GLN A 5 21.14 4.32 10.87
C GLN A 5 20.88 5.27 12.06
N GLU A 6 21.26 6.54 11.92
CA GLU A 6 20.94 7.56 12.93
C GLU A 6 19.43 7.67 13.16
N TRP A 7 18.63 7.68 12.09
CA TRP A 7 17.17 7.77 12.19
C TRP A 7 16.53 6.56 12.89
N VAL A 8 17.06 5.35 12.73
CA VAL A 8 16.47 4.13 13.32
C VAL A 8 16.75 3.99 14.83
N ASN A 9 17.82 4.59 15.35
CA ASN A 9 18.37 4.27 16.68
C ASN A 9 17.42 4.54 17.85
N ASP A 10 16.51 5.50 17.72
CA ASP A 10 15.57 5.92 18.76
C ASP A 10 14.13 5.42 18.51
N LYS A 11 13.90 4.61 17.47
CA LYS A 11 12.57 4.16 17.05
C LYS A 11 12.34 2.69 17.35
N PRO A 12 11.08 2.24 17.55
CA PRO A 12 10.77 0.82 17.68
C PRO A 12 11.26 0.07 16.45
N VAL A 13 12.02 -1.00 16.66
CA VAL A 13 12.75 -1.68 15.58
C VAL A 13 11.83 -2.06 14.44
N LEU A 14 10.72 -2.77 14.72
CA LEU A 14 9.84 -3.23 13.65
C LEU A 14 9.16 -2.08 12.88
N LEU A 15 8.78 -1.03 13.59
CA LEU A 15 8.14 0.14 12.97
C LEU A 15 9.13 0.93 12.10
N ALA A 16 10.37 1.11 12.57
CA ALA A 16 11.42 1.77 11.81
C ALA A 16 11.74 1.01 10.51
N LEU A 17 11.84 -0.31 10.62
CA LEU A 17 12.17 -1.19 9.50
C LEU A 17 11.04 -1.27 8.47
N ASN A 18 9.81 -1.40 8.94
CA ASN A 18 8.67 -1.39 8.02
C ASN A 18 8.53 -0.04 7.32
N SER A 19 8.75 1.06 8.04
CA SER A 19 8.78 2.40 7.43
C SER A 19 9.84 2.49 6.33
N LEU A 20 11.04 1.97 6.58
CA LEU A 20 12.12 1.94 5.59
C LEU A 20 11.71 1.15 4.35
N GLU A 21 11.21 -0.08 4.52
CA GLU A 21 10.78 -0.95 3.43
C GLU A 21 9.73 -0.26 2.55
N TRP A 22 8.70 0.33 3.14
CA TRP A 22 7.67 1.03 2.39
C TRP A 22 8.20 2.25 1.64
N VAL A 23 9.09 3.04 2.26
CA VAL A 23 9.71 4.19 1.58
C VAL A 23 10.55 3.72 0.40
N TYR A 24 11.33 2.65 0.54
CA TYR A 24 12.12 2.07 -0.55
C TYR A 24 11.26 1.46 -1.65
N LEU A 25 10.12 0.86 -1.32
CA LEU A 25 9.19 0.29 -2.30
C LEU A 25 8.39 1.37 -3.05
N ALA A 26 8.27 2.59 -2.53
CA ALA A 26 7.43 3.63 -3.15
C ALA A 26 7.77 3.91 -4.64
N PRO A 27 9.05 4.07 -5.05
CA PRO A 27 9.41 4.21 -6.46
C PRO A 27 9.08 2.97 -7.31
N GLU A 28 9.25 1.77 -6.76
CA GLU A 28 8.96 0.52 -7.47
C GLU A 28 7.44 0.30 -7.63
N ILE A 29 6.65 0.62 -6.60
CA ILE A 29 5.18 0.66 -6.68
C ILE A 29 4.74 1.62 -7.80
N TYR A 30 5.34 2.82 -7.85
CA TYR A 30 5.02 3.79 -8.89
C TYR A 30 5.35 3.25 -10.30
N LYS A 31 6.57 2.74 -10.51
CA LYS A 31 7.00 2.15 -11.79
C LYS A 31 6.09 1.00 -12.21
N TYR A 32 5.75 0.11 -11.28
CA TYR A 32 4.88 -1.03 -11.52
C TYR A 32 3.46 -0.60 -11.92
N LEU A 33 2.88 0.37 -11.24
CA LEU A 33 1.55 0.90 -11.62
C LEU A 33 1.57 1.59 -12.99
N CYS A 34 2.65 2.29 -13.31
CA CYS A 34 2.85 2.85 -14.65
C CYS A 34 3.01 1.76 -15.71
N SER A 35 3.78 0.71 -15.46
CA SER A 35 3.96 -0.40 -16.41
C SER A 35 2.66 -1.17 -16.62
N LEU A 36 1.85 -1.35 -15.57
CA LEU A 36 0.53 -1.95 -15.71
C LEU A 36 -0.35 -1.16 -16.68
N SER A 37 -0.36 0.17 -16.60
CA SER A 37 -1.12 0.99 -17.55
C SER A 37 -0.67 0.80 -19.00
N GLU A 38 0.64 0.72 -19.26
CA GLU A 38 1.16 0.48 -20.61
C GLU A 38 0.83 -0.94 -21.10
N GLU A 39 1.00 -1.94 -20.26
CA GLU A 39 0.61 -3.32 -20.56
C GLU A 39 -0.91 -3.47 -20.78
N GLU A 40 -1.75 -2.66 -20.11
CA GLU A 40 -3.21 -2.62 -20.35
C GLU A 40 -3.53 -2.07 -21.74
N LYS A 41 -2.84 -1.00 -22.18
CA LYS A 41 -2.98 -0.44 -23.53
C LYS A 41 -2.61 -1.46 -24.62
N GLU A 42 -1.64 -2.32 -24.32
CA GLU A 42 -1.18 -3.39 -25.22
C GLU A 42 -1.94 -4.72 -25.05
N ASN A 43 -2.97 -4.78 -24.20
CA ASN A 43 -3.72 -5.99 -23.79
C ASN A 43 -2.87 -7.11 -23.14
N LYS A 44 -1.59 -6.88 -22.83
CA LYS A 44 -0.67 -7.88 -22.25
C LYS A 44 -1.01 -8.24 -20.80
N ILE A 45 -1.62 -7.32 -20.04
CA ILE A 45 -2.06 -7.62 -18.66
C ILE A 45 -3.03 -8.80 -18.60
N LYS A 46 -3.94 -8.90 -19.58
CA LYS A 46 -4.97 -9.95 -19.57
C LYS A 46 -4.37 -11.34 -19.76
N GLU A 47 -3.20 -11.42 -20.39
CA GLU A 47 -2.44 -12.67 -20.56
C GLU A 47 -1.68 -13.02 -19.29
N LYS A 48 -1.07 -12.03 -18.63
CA LYS A 48 -0.24 -12.22 -17.43
C LYS A 48 -1.06 -12.44 -16.16
N PHE A 49 -2.19 -11.74 -16.04
CA PHE A 49 -3.10 -11.77 -14.89
C PHE A 49 -4.54 -11.93 -15.40
N PRO A 50 -4.94 -13.17 -15.74
CA PRO A 50 -6.28 -13.42 -16.26
C PRO A 50 -7.32 -12.98 -15.24
N LEU A 51 -8.29 -12.19 -15.69
CA LEU A 51 -9.38 -11.77 -14.83
C LEU A 51 -10.19 -12.99 -14.36
N PRO A 52 -10.60 -13.02 -13.09
CA PRO A 52 -11.58 -13.99 -12.60
C PRO A 52 -12.88 -13.93 -13.41
N ALA A 53 -13.74 -14.93 -13.21
CA ALA A 53 -15.09 -14.90 -13.78
C ALA A 53 -15.80 -13.62 -13.35
N ILE A 54 -16.61 -13.02 -14.23
CA ILE A 54 -17.15 -11.68 -13.98
C ILE A 54 -17.97 -11.60 -12.68
N ASN A 55 -18.74 -12.64 -12.37
CA ASN A 55 -19.52 -12.68 -11.13
C ASN A 55 -18.62 -12.67 -9.89
N GLU A 56 -17.49 -13.38 -9.94
CA GLU A 56 -16.49 -13.39 -8.87
C GLU A 56 -15.79 -12.02 -8.78
N TRP A 57 -15.46 -11.42 -9.91
CA TRP A 57 -14.84 -10.10 -9.96
C TRP A 57 -15.74 -9.00 -9.37
N ILE A 58 -17.02 -8.97 -9.75
CA ILE A 58 -18.00 -8.03 -9.18
C ILE A 58 -18.24 -8.32 -7.69
N ALA A 59 -18.28 -9.60 -7.27
CA ALA A 59 -18.43 -9.95 -5.86
C ALA A 59 -17.32 -9.37 -4.98
N MET A 60 -16.10 -9.16 -5.50
CA MET A 60 -15.02 -8.50 -4.74
C MET A 60 -15.35 -7.04 -4.37
N TYR A 61 -16.12 -6.33 -5.22
CA TYR A 61 -16.58 -4.98 -4.92
C TYR A 61 -17.71 -4.95 -3.88
N GLU A 62 -18.42 -6.05 -3.71
CA GLU A 62 -19.53 -6.15 -2.76
C GLU A 62 -19.10 -6.76 -1.43
N ASN A 63 -17.99 -7.50 -1.43
CA ASN A 63 -17.48 -8.19 -0.25
C ASN A 63 -16.52 -7.29 0.57
N PRO A 64 -16.89 -6.86 1.79
CA PRO A 64 -16.00 -6.10 2.65
C PRO A 64 -14.83 -6.94 3.21
N SER A 65 -14.93 -8.27 3.17
CA SER A 65 -13.91 -9.16 3.72
C SER A 65 -12.66 -9.28 2.85
N VAL A 66 -12.65 -8.74 1.63
CA VAL A 66 -11.50 -8.85 0.70
C VAL A 66 -10.22 -8.35 1.33
N ILE A 67 -10.30 -7.24 2.09
CA ILE A 67 -9.16 -6.66 2.78
C ILE A 67 -8.67 -7.58 3.91
N SER A 68 -9.57 -8.11 4.74
CA SER A 68 -9.19 -9.06 5.80
C SER A 68 -8.59 -10.35 5.23
N THR A 69 -9.09 -10.83 4.08
CA THR A 69 -8.55 -12.02 3.43
C THR A 69 -7.17 -11.76 2.85
N LEU A 70 -6.97 -10.60 2.20
CA LEU A 70 -5.64 -10.17 1.73
C LEU A 70 -4.65 -10.08 2.89
N ILE A 71 -5.05 -9.45 3.99
CA ILE A 71 -4.26 -9.35 5.21
C ILE A 71 -3.86 -10.75 5.71
N GLY A 72 -4.82 -11.68 5.83
CA GLY A 72 -4.54 -13.05 6.25
C GLY A 72 -3.60 -13.80 5.30
N ILE A 73 -3.73 -13.60 3.99
CA ILE A 73 -2.83 -14.19 3.00
C ILE A 73 -1.41 -13.63 3.14
N LEU A 74 -1.26 -12.31 3.20
CA LEU A 74 0.06 -11.66 3.36
C LEU A 74 0.73 -12.05 4.67
N ALA A 75 -0.05 -12.28 5.73
CA ALA A 75 0.46 -12.76 7.01
C ALA A 75 1.19 -14.11 6.90
N ASN A 76 0.68 -14.99 6.03
CA ASN A 76 1.16 -16.34 5.89
C ASN A 76 2.36 -16.48 4.94
N MET A 77 2.70 -15.42 4.20
CA MET A 77 3.70 -15.49 3.12
C MET A 77 5.09 -15.00 3.48
N ASN A 78 5.23 -14.16 4.50
CA ASN A 78 6.53 -13.63 4.91
C ASN A 78 6.51 -13.43 6.44
N GLN A 79 7.54 -13.85 7.17
CA GLN A 79 7.63 -13.60 8.62
C GLN A 79 7.50 -12.12 8.98
N LEU A 80 7.92 -11.21 8.09
CA LEU A 80 7.83 -9.76 8.32
C LEU A 80 6.41 -9.21 8.12
N MET A 81 5.74 -9.62 7.04
CA MET A 81 4.32 -9.31 6.82
C MET A 81 3.42 -10.04 7.82
N GLY A 82 3.79 -11.26 8.22
CA GLY A 82 3.23 -12.01 9.33
C GLY A 82 3.33 -11.24 10.64
N MET A 83 4.48 -10.63 10.94
CA MET A 83 4.64 -9.76 12.11
C MET A 83 3.78 -8.48 12.02
N LEU A 84 3.69 -7.84 10.86
CA LEU A 84 2.83 -6.66 10.64
C LEU A 84 1.35 -7.01 10.78
N VAL A 85 0.92 -8.13 10.20
CA VAL A 85 -0.46 -8.58 10.31
C VAL A 85 -0.78 -8.99 11.74
N CYS A 86 0.10 -9.74 12.41
CA CYS A 86 -0.05 -10.07 13.83
C CYS A 86 -0.26 -8.78 14.65
N LEU A 87 0.54 -7.73 14.42
CA LEU A 87 0.37 -6.43 15.08
C LEU A 87 -0.98 -5.76 14.81
N CYS A 88 -1.51 -5.89 13.59
CA CYS A 88 -2.78 -5.32 13.16
C CYS A 88 -4.02 -6.13 13.58
N VAL A 89 -3.86 -7.34 14.15
CA VAL A 89 -4.98 -8.10 14.73
C VAL A 89 -5.19 -7.72 16.19
N PRO A 90 -6.27 -6.98 16.53
CA PRO A 90 -6.68 -6.81 17.92
C PRO A 90 -7.23 -8.15 18.45
N ASN A 91 -6.68 -8.62 19.57
CA ASN A 91 -7.15 -9.81 20.34
C ASN A 91 -6.63 -11.20 19.95
N GLU A 92 -5.39 -11.35 19.49
CA GLU A 92 -4.77 -12.68 19.48
C GLU A 92 -4.37 -13.13 20.89
N LYS A 93 -4.91 -14.29 21.31
CA LYS A 93 -4.58 -14.95 22.59
C LYS A 93 -3.30 -15.79 22.53
N ASP A 94 -2.62 -15.80 21.39
CA ASP A 94 -1.38 -16.56 21.23
C ASP A 94 -0.23 -15.87 21.99
N ALA A 95 0.32 -16.59 22.98
CA ALA A 95 1.38 -16.09 23.83
C ALA A 95 2.69 -15.80 23.05
N ASN A 96 2.99 -16.59 22.01
CA ASN A 96 4.17 -16.37 21.19
C ASN A 96 4.04 -15.08 20.37
N ILE A 97 2.86 -14.82 19.84
CA ILE A 97 2.59 -13.59 19.08
C ILE A 97 2.67 -12.37 20.01
N MET A 98 2.10 -12.44 21.22
CA MET A 98 2.21 -11.36 22.20
C MET A 98 3.66 -11.07 22.61
N GLU A 99 4.49 -12.11 22.75
CA GLU A 99 5.91 -11.93 23.07
C GLU A 99 6.70 -11.32 21.90
N ILE A 100 6.42 -11.73 20.66
CA ILE A 100 6.96 -11.10 19.45
C ILE A 100 6.57 -9.62 19.39
N LYS A 101 5.29 -9.28 19.61
CA LYS A 101 4.82 -7.88 19.67
C LYS A 101 5.60 -7.09 20.73
N LYS A 102 5.72 -7.63 21.94
CA LYS A 102 6.42 -6.96 23.06
C LYS A 102 7.90 -6.73 22.79
N GLN A 103 8.56 -7.62 22.06
CA GLN A 103 9.96 -7.46 21.67
C GLN A 103 10.12 -6.51 20.48
N ALA A 104 9.21 -6.57 19.51
CA ALA A 104 9.21 -5.76 18.30
C ALA A 104 8.94 -4.26 18.55
N LEU A 105 8.25 -3.93 19.65
CA LEU A 105 7.98 -2.55 20.08
C LEU A 105 9.15 -1.90 20.85
N LYS A 106 10.23 -2.64 21.15
CA LYS A 106 11.41 -2.07 21.80
C LYS A 106 12.28 -1.32 20.80
N THR A 107 12.91 -0.24 21.27
CA THR A 107 13.97 0.46 20.53
C THR A 107 15.28 -0.35 20.52
N PRO A 108 16.20 -0.11 19.56
CA PRO A 108 17.52 -0.73 19.55
C PRO A 108 18.29 -0.60 20.88
N ASN A 109 18.06 0.48 21.64
CA ASN A 109 18.72 0.74 22.91
C ASN A 109 18.09 -0.02 24.09
N GLU A 110 16.79 -0.34 24.01
CA GLU A 110 16.05 -1.12 25.01
C GLU A 110 16.21 -2.64 24.84
N LEU A 111 16.61 -3.07 23.65
CA LEU A 111 17.07 -4.43 23.39
C LEU A 111 18.43 -4.63 24.07
N LYS A 112 18.41 -4.96 25.37
CA LYS A 112 19.62 -5.40 26.10
C LYS A 112 20.36 -6.49 25.31
N ALA A 113 21.66 -6.60 25.52
CA ALA A 113 22.54 -7.65 24.97
C ALA A 113 22.23 -9.06 25.52
N ASN A 114 20.97 -9.52 25.41
CA ASN A 114 20.68 -10.93 25.39
C ASN A 114 21.00 -11.44 23.99
N ASP A 115 21.82 -12.49 23.91
CA ASP A 115 22.44 -12.98 22.67
C ASP A 115 21.45 -13.25 21.53
N LYS A 116 20.17 -13.57 21.82
CA LYS A 116 19.14 -13.80 20.79
C LYS A 116 18.70 -12.53 20.04
N THR A 117 18.74 -11.36 20.67
CA THR A 117 18.30 -10.08 20.05
C THR A 117 19.41 -9.38 19.27
N LYS A 118 20.67 -9.68 19.61
CA LYS A 118 21.84 -9.25 18.83
C LYS A 118 21.86 -9.95 17.46
N ASP A 119 21.58 -11.26 17.43
CA ASP A 119 21.42 -12.00 16.18
C ASP A 119 20.28 -11.46 15.31
N ILE A 120 19.17 -11.00 15.91
CA ILE A 120 18.09 -10.36 15.15
C ILE A 120 18.60 -9.04 14.58
N LYS A 121 19.21 -8.15 15.37
CA LYS A 121 19.71 -6.85 14.90
C LYS A 121 20.78 -7.01 13.80
N ASP A 122 21.75 -7.90 14.00
CA ASP A 122 22.90 -8.08 13.11
C ASP A 122 22.51 -8.87 11.85
N ASN A 123 21.77 -9.99 11.94
CA ASN A 123 21.25 -10.67 10.73
C ASN A 123 20.26 -9.79 9.97
N TYR A 124 19.49 -8.95 10.66
CA TYR A 124 18.49 -8.11 10.01
C TYR A 124 19.12 -6.92 9.30
N TRP A 125 20.09 -6.22 9.90
CA TRP A 125 20.87 -5.21 9.20
C TRP A 125 21.70 -5.79 8.06
N LEU A 126 22.23 -7.01 8.22
CA LEU A 126 22.93 -7.70 7.14
C LEU A 126 21.96 -8.04 6.00
N LYS A 127 20.75 -8.53 6.29
CA LYS A 127 19.69 -8.80 5.29
C LYS A 127 19.18 -7.52 4.62
N LEU A 128 18.98 -6.45 5.38
CA LEU A 128 18.50 -5.17 4.86
C LEU A 128 19.56 -4.46 4.01
N ASN A 129 20.84 -4.66 4.31
CA ASN A 129 21.96 -4.20 3.45
C ASN A 129 22.20 -5.15 2.26
N LYS A 130 22.00 -6.46 2.42
CA LYS A 130 22.19 -7.48 1.36
C LYS A 130 21.09 -7.39 0.30
N ALA A 131 19.83 -7.27 0.72
CA ALA A 131 18.68 -6.99 -0.15
C ALA A 131 18.77 -5.62 -0.85
N ARG A 132 19.74 -4.76 -0.46
CA ARG A 132 19.98 -3.43 -1.02
C ARG A 132 21.10 -3.37 -2.06
N LEU A 133 21.97 -4.38 -2.15
CA LEU A 133 23.19 -4.30 -2.96
C LEU A 133 23.17 -5.19 -4.20
N ASP A 134 22.48 -6.32 -4.13
CA ASP A 134 22.19 -7.16 -5.29
C ASP A 134 20.67 -7.15 -5.47
N SER A 135 20.23 -6.78 -6.66
CA SER A 135 18.86 -6.50 -7.05
C SER A 135 17.81 -7.48 -6.49
N MET A 136 16.55 -7.03 -6.42
CA MET A 136 15.39 -7.94 -6.40
C MET A 136 15.41 -8.97 -7.56
N ASP A 137 16.31 -8.83 -8.56
CA ASP A 137 16.57 -9.81 -9.61
C ASP A 137 17.62 -10.88 -9.23
N ALA A 138 18.49 -10.63 -8.24
CA ALA A 138 19.57 -11.54 -7.86
C ALA A 138 19.16 -12.58 -6.79
N GLU A 139 18.15 -12.30 -5.97
CA GLU A 139 17.74 -13.21 -4.88
C GLU A 139 16.61 -14.20 -5.25
N ILE A 140 15.99 -14.10 -6.43
CA ILE A 140 14.92 -15.04 -6.83
C ILE A 140 15.48 -16.45 -7.15
N SER A 141 16.78 -16.60 -7.42
CA SER A 141 17.38 -17.92 -7.71
C SER A 141 17.55 -18.80 -6.47
N ASP A 142 17.60 -18.21 -5.28
CA ASP A 142 17.87 -18.91 -4.01
C ASP A 142 16.61 -19.07 -3.13
N ILE A 143 15.45 -18.64 -3.62
CA ILE A 143 14.17 -18.86 -2.95
C ILE A 143 13.76 -20.32 -3.16
N ASP A 144 13.45 -21.00 -2.06
CA ASP A 144 12.87 -22.35 -2.05
C ASP A 144 11.73 -22.46 -3.08
N ASP A 145 11.77 -23.49 -3.93
CA ASP A 145 10.79 -23.71 -4.99
C ASP A 145 9.35 -23.74 -4.43
N ASP A 146 9.13 -24.25 -3.21
CA ASP A 146 7.81 -24.27 -2.57
C ASP A 146 7.30 -22.85 -2.25
N ILE A 147 8.20 -21.93 -1.86
CA ILE A 147 7.86 -20.53 -1.60
C ILE A 147 7.55 -19.83 -2.91
N LYS A 148 8.35 -20.11 -3.95
CA LYS A 148 8.16 -19.57 -5.29
C LYS A 148 6.83 -20.01 -5.90
N ASP A 149 6.45 -21.28 -5.75
CA ASP A 149 5.19 -21.81 -6.24
C ASP A 149 3.99 -21.20 -5.51
N LYS A 150 4.05 -21.13 -4.17
CA LYS A 150 3.02 -20.42 -3.38
C LYS A 150 2.89 -18.95 -3.77
N PHE A 151 4.00 -18.29 -4.06
CA PHE A 151 3.99 -16.92 -4.54
C PHE A 151 3.36 -16.81 -5.93
N GLN A 152 3.69 -17.70 -6.87
CA GLN A 152 3.06 -17.74 -8.19
C GLN A 152 1.55 -18.01 -8.11
N ASP A 153 1.12 -18.88 -7.21
CA ASP A 153 -0.29 -19.14 -6.96
C ASP A 153 -1.00 -17.92 -6.35
N LEU A 154 -0.34 -17.21 -5.43
CA LEU A 154 -0.85 -15.93 -4.95
C LEU A 154 -1.05 -14.94 -6.10
N LEU A 155 -0.05 -14.78 -6.97
CA LEU A 155 -0.08 -13.83 -8.09
C LEU A 155 -1.27 -14.07 -9.03
N LYS A 156 -1.74 -15.32 -9.12
CA LYS A 156 -2.91 -15.73 -9.92
C LYS A 156 -4.22 -15.64 -9.15
N SER A 157 -4.18 -15.45 -7.83
CA SER A 157 -5.40 -15.43 -7.02
C SER A 157 -6.28 -14.22 -7.36
N PRO A 158 -7.60 -14.39 -7.44
CA PRO A 158 -8.56 -13.30 -7.67
C PRO A 158 -8.37 -12.11 -6.72
N ILE A 159 -8.07 -12.39 -5.45
CA ILE A 159 -7.88 -11.38 -4.39
C ILE A 159 -6.63 -10.55 -4.66
N PHE A 160 -5.51 -11.18 -5.03
CA PHE A 160 -4.29 -10.46 -5.35
C PHE A 160 -4.46 -9.59 -6.61
N ILE A 161 -5.09 -10.15 -7.66
CA ILE A 161 -5.38 -9.41 -8.89
C ILE A 161 -6.28 -8.20 -8.60
N TYR A 162 -7.34 -8.37 -7.80
CA TYR A 162 -8.20 -7.29 -7.35
C TYR A 162 -7.43 -6.24 -6.53
N THR A 163 -6.55 -6.69 -5.64
CA THR A 163 -5.74 -5.81 -4.80
C THR A 163 -4.87 -4.89 -5.65
N VAL A 164 -4.15 -5.47 -6.58
CA VAL A 164 -3.21 -4.74 -7.44
C VAL A 164 -3.94 -3.85 -8.44
N ARG A 165 -5.00 -4.34 -9.08
CA ARG A 165 -5.67 -3.62 -10.17
C ARG A 165 -6.71 -2.62 -9.70
N VAL A 166 -7.28 -2.81 -8.50
CA VAL A 166 -8.41 -2.03 -8.02
C VAL A 166 -8.11 -1.36 -6.70
N LEU A 167 -7.79 -2.14 -5.66
CA LEU A 167 -7.66 -1.63 -4.30
C LEU A 167 -6.54 -0.60 -4.18
N ILE A 168 -5.33 -0.96 -4.61
CA ILE A 168 -4.14 -0.10 -4.55
C ILE A 168 -4.36 1.19 -5.38
N PRO A 169 -4.76 1.14 -6.67
CA PRO A 169 -5.06 2.36 -7.43
C PRO A 169 -6.14 3.23 -6.81
N SER A 170 -7.22 2.64 -6.26
CA SER A 170 -8.29 3.37 -5.59
C SER A 170 -7.80 4.16 -4.38
N ILE A 171 -6.95 3.54 -3.57
CA ILE A 171 -6.32 4.17 -2.40
C ILE A 171 -5.36 5.28 -2.84
N LEU A 172 -4.47 5.00 -3.78
CA LEU A 172 -3.42 5.93 -4.18
C LEU A 172 -3.97 7.16 -4.90
N LEU A 173 -4.96 6.98 -5.79
CA LEU A 173 -5.49 8.08 -6.61
C LEU A 173 -6.58 8.86 -5.88
N TYR A 174 -7.49 8.15 -5.22
CA TYR A 174 -8.71 8.74 -4.68
C TYR A 174 -8.81 8.68 -3.18
N GLN A 175 -7.90 7.97 -2.49
CA GLN A 175 -7.91 7.81 -1.04
C GLN A 175 -9.24 7.24 -0.56
N ARG A 176 -9.78 6.30 -1.32
CA ARG A 176 -11.08 5.69 -1.05
C ARG A 176 -11.02 4.19 -1.23
N ASN A 177 -11.82 3.53 -0.42
CA ASN A 177 -12.13 2.13 -0.58
C ASN A 177 -12.94 1.90 -1.89
N PRO A 178 -12.57 0.92 -2.75
CA PRO A 178 -13.28 0.68 -4.00
C PRO A 178 -14.70 0.16 -3.80
N GLN A 179 -14.99 -0.58 -2.72
CA GLN A 179 -16.34 -1.01 -2.36
C GLN A 179 -17.25 0.19 -2.03
N ASP A 180 -16.72 1.22 -1.35
CA ASP A 180 -17.47 2.45 -1.10
C ASP A 180 -17.77 3.22 -2.39
N LEU A 181 -16.77 3.34 -3.28
CA LEU A 181 -16.97 3.93 -4.60
C LEU A 181 -18.02 3.17 -5.40
N PHE A 182 -18.00 1.84 -5.34
CA PHE A 182 -18.92 0.97 -6.07
C PHE A 182 -20.35 1.10 -5.56
N ARG A 183 -20.56 1.04 -4.24
CA ARG A 183 -21.85 1.25 -3.60
C ARG A 183 -22.43 2.63 -3.95
N GLU A 184 -21.60 3.66 -3.93
CA GLU A 184 -22.00 5.01 -4.32
C GLU A 184 -22.35 5.13 -5.80
N ALA A 185 -21.57 4.50 -6.67
CA ALA A 185 -21.85 4.45 -8.10
C ALA A 185 -23.20 3.77 -8.37
N LYS A 186 -23.49 2.62 -7.73
CA LYS A 186 -24.79 1.93 -7.84
C LYS A 186 -25.96 2.80 -7.37
N ASN A 187 -25.71 3.71 -6.43
CA ASN A 187 -26.69 4.70 -5.97
C ASN A 187 -26.77 5.97 -6.86
N GLY A 188 -26.17 5.95 -8.04
CA GLY A 188 -26.25 7.03 -9.03
C GLY A 188 -25.24 8.17 -8.83
N LYS A 189 -24.26 8.04 -7.92
CA LYS A 189 -23.20 9.05 -7.79
C LYS A 189 -22.19 8.92 -8.95
N LEU A 190 -22.40 9.71 -10.00
CA LEU A 190 -21.61 9.62 -11.25
C LEU A 190 -20.12 9.96 -11.07
N ASP A 191 -19.75 10.79 -10.09
CA ASP A 191 -18.34 11.06 -9.76
C ASP A 191 -17.63 9.79 -9.26
N SER A 192 -18.29 8.98 -8.43
CA SER A 192 -17.75 7.70 -7.95
C SER A 192 -17.65 6.68 -9.08
N LEU A 193 -18.63 6.66 -10.00
CA LEU A 193 -18.55 5.87 -11.22
C LEU A 193 -17.37 6.30 -12.10
N ALA A 194 -17.18 7.61 -12.33
CA ALA A 194 -16.06 8.12 -13.10
C ALA A 194 -14.71 7.66 -12.51
N LYS A 195 -14.54 7.76 -11.19
CA LYS A 195 -13.33 7.29 -10.50
C LYS A 195 -13.08 5.78 -10.73
N LEU A 196 -14.12 4.96 -10.61
CA LEU A 196 -13.98 3.53 -10.87
C LEU A 196 -13.65 3.23 -12.34
N LEU A 197 -14.22 3.96 -13.31
CA LEU A 197 -13.93 3.74 -14.73
C LEU A 197 -12.48 4.04 -15.11
N VAL A 198 -11.80 4.93 -14.36
CA VAL A 198 -10.35 5.15 -14.52
C VAL A 198 -9.56 3.93 -14.04
N ILE A 199 -10.03 3.27 -12.96
CA ILE A 199 -9.33 2.16 -12.30
C ILE A 199 -9.59 0.84 -13.01
N ASP A 200 -10.85 0.52 -13.24
CA ASP A 200 -11.29 -0.77 -13.76
C ASP A 200 -12.50 -0.58 -14.67
N LYS A 201 -12.31 -0.84 -15.96
CA LYS A 201 -13.35 -0.70 -16.98
C LYS A 201 -14.33 -1.88 -16.96
N GLU A 202 -13.94 -3.00 -16.35
CA GLU A 202 -14.74 -4.23 -16.34
C GLU A 202 -15.96 -4.12 -15.41
N ILE A 203 -16.01 -3.10 -14.54
CA ILE A 203 -17.21 -2.79 -13.74
C ILE A 203 -18.44 -2.48 -14.59
N LEU A 204 -18.27 -2.11 -15.87
CA LEU A 204 -19.38 -1.89 -16.80
C LEU A 204 -20.12 -3.18 -17.16
N ARG A 205 -19.62 -4.34 -16.74
CA ARG A 205 -20.34 -5.61 -16.88
C ARG A 205 -21.36 -5.82 -15.76
N ASP A 206 -21.34 -5.03 -14.68
CA ASP A 206 -22.46 -4.97 -13.73
C ASP A 206 -23.65 -4.24 -14.40
N GLU A 207 -24.82 -4.88 -14.38
CA GLU A 207 -26.00 -4.40 -15.11
C GLU A 207 -26.48 -3.03 -14.62
N ILE A 208 -26.39 -2.77 -13.31
CA ILE A 208 -26.83 -1.51 -12.69
C ILE A 208 -25.89 -0.39 -13.13
N ILE A 209 -24.59 -0.62 -13.01
CA ILE A 209 -23.56 0.33 -13.45
C ILE A 209 -23.70 0.64 -14.94
N PHE A 210 -23.91 -0.38 -15.78
CA PHE A 210 -24.10 -0.19 -17.21
C PHE A 210 -25.37 0.58 -17.54
N GLY A 211 -26.46 0.31 -16.83
CA GLY A 211 -27.71 1.06 -16.93
C GLY A 211 -27.52 2.54 -16.63
N LEU A 212 -26.77 2.87 -15.57
CA LEU A 212 -26.44 4.25 -15.20
C LEU A 212 -25.57 4.94 -16.27
N TYR A 213 -24.57 4.24 -16.80
CA TYR A 213 -23.73 4.75 -17.89
C TYR A 213 -24.56 5.07 -19.14
N LYS A 214 -25.46 4.16 -19.55
CA LYS A 214 -26.38 4.38 -20.67
C LYS A 214 -27.35 5.54 -20.42
N ALA A 215 -27.91 5.62 -19.22
CA ALA A 215 -28.83 6.71 -18.85
C ALA A 215 -28.14 8.08 -18.95
N ALA A 216 -26.88 8.18 -18.53
CA ALA A 216 -26.09 9.41 -18.68
C ALA A 216 -25.88 9.78 -20.16
N ALA A 217 -25.66 8.79 -21.03
CA ALA A 217 -25.55 9.01 -22.48
C ALA A 217 -26.86 9.48 -23.13
N GLN A 218 -28.02 8.99 -22.65
CA GLN A 218 -29.33 9.28 -23.23
C GLN A 218 -29.94 10.60 -22.74
N LYS A 219 -29.65 11.04 -21.51
CA LYS A 219 -30.30 12.20 -20.87
C LYS A 219 -29.94 13.59 -21.44
N ASN A 220 -29.19 13.68 -22.54
CA ASN A 220 -28.63 14.94 -23.06
C ASN A 220 -27.80 15.75 -22.03
N SER A 221 -27.44 15.16 -20.88
CA SER A 221 -26.47 15.76 -19.95
C SER A 221 -25.07 15.61 -20.53
N LYS A 222 -24.73 16.51 -21.47
CA LYS A 222 -23.43 16.53 -22.13
C LYS A 222 -22.28 16.57 -21.12
N VAL A 223 -22.49 17.21 -19.96
CA VAL A 223 -21.51 17.31 -18.88
C VAL A 223 -21.22 15.93 -18.26
N ASP A 224 -22.26 15.23 -17.81
CA ASP A 224 -22.10 13.92 -17.14
C ASP A 224 -21.53 12.87 -18.09
N TYR A 225 -22.04 12.82 -19.33
CA TYR A 225 -21.54 11.87 -20.31
C TYR A 225 -20.09 12.15 -20.71
N ASN A 226 -19.71 13.43 -20.86
CA ASN A 226 -18.32 13.80 -21.15
C ASN A 226 -17.39 13.43 -20.00
N MET A 227 -17.82 13.60 -18.74
CA MET A 227 -17.05 13.20 -17.57
C MET A 227 -16.78 11.68 -17.59
N LEU A 228 -17.82 10.86 -17.79
CA LEU A 228 -17.69 9.40 -17.84
C LEU A 228 -16.85 8.94 -19.05
N THR A 229 -17.06 9.55 -20.22
CA THR A 229 -16.27 9.23 -21.43
C THR A 229 -14.80 9.61 -21.26
N LYS A 230 -14.51 10.73 -20.59
CA LYS A 230 -13.15 11.15 -20.26
C LYS A 230 -12.51 10.14 -19.31
N ALA A 231 -13.20 9.77 -18.24
CA ALA A 231 -12.73 8.80 -17.27
C ALA A 231 -12.42 7.44 -17.92
N PHE A 232 -13.30 6.95 -18.79
CA PHE A 232 -13.12 5.69 -19.51
C PHE A 232 -11.86 5.64 -20.38
N LYS A 233 -11.43 6.79 -20.92
CA LYS A 233 -10.21 6.92 -21.74
C LYS A 233 -8.94 7.08 -20.92
N GLN A 234 -9.06 7.39 -19.63
CA GLN A 234 -7.93 7.57 -18.74
C GLN A 234 -7.50 6.22 -18.14
N THR A 235 -6.24 6.19 -17.75
CA THR A 235 -5.63 5.11 -16.99
C THR A 235 -5.23 5.63 -15.60
N PRO A 236 -5.00 4.73 -14.62
CA PRO A 236 -4.47 5.13 -13.32
C PRO A 236 -3.16 5.91 -13.44
N ALA A 237 -2.29 5.52 -14.37
CA ALA A 237 -0.98 6.14 -14.58
C ALA A 237 -1.08 7.61 -15.03
N ASP A 238 -2.09 7.98 -15.82
CA ASP A 238 -2.29 9.37 -16.28
C ASP A 238 -2.52 10.35 -15.12
N GLN A 239 -2.93 9.85 -13.95
CA GLN A 239 -3.21 10.65 -12.76
C GLN A 239 -2.22 10.40 -11.63
N LEU A 240 -1.34 9.40 -11.76
CA LEU A 240 -0.40 9.02 -10.73
C LEU A 240 0.88 9.85 -10.86
N SER A 241 1.50 10.16 -9.73
CA SER A 241 2.85 10.70 -9.69
C SER A 241 3.61 10.03 -8.55
N LEU A 242 4.94 9.96 -8.66
CA LEU A 242 5.77 9.42 -7.58
C LEU A 242 5.48 10.13 -6.26
N LYS A 243 5.31 11.46 -6.31
CA LYS A 243 4.89 12.27 -5.17
C LYS A 243 3.61 11.77 -4.50
N LYS A 244 2.56 11.43 -5.27
CA LYS A 244 1.31 10.87 -4.71
C LYS A 244 1.53 9.52 -4.03
N VAL A 245 2.37 8.65 -4.62
CA VAL A 245 2.70 7.35 -4.04
C VAL A 245 3.46 7.53 -2.72
N LYS A 246 4.48 8.40 -2.69
CA LYS A 246 5.22 8.72 -1.46
C LYS A 246 4.32 9.29 -0.36
N ILE A 247 3.37 10.17 -0.69
CA ILE A 247 2.39 10.67 0.29
C ILE A 247 1.51 9.54 0.86
N ALA A 248 1.05 8.63 0.01
CA ALA A 248 0.23 7.51 0.46
C ALA A 248 1.02 6.54 1.34
N VAL A 249 2.29 6.28 1.00
CA VAL A 249 3.21 5.51 1.85
C VAL A 249 3.46 6.22 3.18
N ALA A 250 3.74 7.52 3.18
CA ALA A 250 3.90 8.30 4.40
C ALA A 250 2.66 8.23 5.29
N ARG A 251 1.47 8.24 4.68
CA ARG A 251 0.21 8.07 5.41
C ARG A 251 0.08 6.67 5.99
N PHE A 252 0.38 5.64 5.21
CA PHE A 252 0.36 4.26 5.67
C PHE A 252 1.29 4.06 6.88
N ILE A 253 2.51 4.60 6.81
CA ILE A 253 3.47 4.60 7.92
C ILE A 253 2.88 5.29 9.16
N LEU A 254 2.29 6.47 8.99
CA LEU A 254 1.64 7.20 10.08
C LEU A 254 0.53 6.36 10.73
N ASP A 255 -0.34 5.76 9.93
CA ASP A 255 -1.47 4.96 10.40
C ASP A 255 -1.01 3.69 11.15
N ILE A 256 0.00 2.98 10.63
CA ILE A 256 0.61 1.83 11.32
C ILE A 256 1.30 2.27 12.62
N SER A 257 2.01 3.39 12.61
CA SER A 257 2.68 3.94 13.80
C SER A 257 1.68 4.19 14.93
N ASN A 258 0.53 4.81 14.60
CA ASN A 258 -0.56 5.08 15.54
C ASN A 258 -1.19 3.78 16.05
N LEU A 259 -1.43 2.81 15.16
CA LEU A 259 -1.97 1.51 15.52
C LEU A 259 -1.06 0.75 16.49
N MET A 260 0.26 0.90 16.34
CA MET A 260 1.26 0.31 17.22
C MET A 260 1.47 1.10 18.53
N GLY A 261 0.75 2.20 18.73
CA GLY A 261 0.89 3.07 19.90
C GLY A 261 2.13 3.97 19.89
N HIS A 262 2.89 4.00 18.79
CA HIS A 262 4.10 4.80 18.61
C HIS A 262 3.86 5.85 17.53
N HIS A 263 3.45 7.03 17.93
CA HIS A 263 2.97 8.08 17.03
C HIS A 263 4.14 8.76 16.31
N PHE A 264 4.44 8.35 15.07
CA PHE A 264 5.38 9.11 14.24
C PHE A 264 4.75 10.43 13.82
N SER A 265 5.50 11.52 13.95
CA SER A 265 5.14 12.79 13.35
C SER A 265 5.39 12.77 11.84
N THR A 266 4.67 13.61 11.10
CA THR A 266 4.94 13.79 9.67
C THR A 266 6.36 14.32 9.40
N ASN A 267 6.96 15.02 10.36
CA ASN A 267 8.34 15.49 10.25
C ASN A 267 9.34 14.34 10.35
N GLU A 268 9.11 13.36 11.23
CA GLU A 268 9.97 12.16 11.30
C GLU A 268 9.89 11.31 10.04
N ILE A 269 8.71 11.17 9.46
CA ILE A 269 8.53 10.45 8.19
C ILE A 269 9.17 11.21 7.03
N ARG A 270 9.06 12.56 7.00
CA ARG A 270 9.78 13.39 6.03
C ARG A 270 11.29 13.23 6.18
N ASP A 271 11.80 13.30 7.40
CA ASP A 271 13.22 13.13 7.69
C ASP A 271 13.71 11.75 7.22
N LEU A 272 12.88 10.70 7.31
CA LEU A 272 13.21 9.38 6.74
C LEU A 272 13.48 9.44 5.23
N TYR A 273 12.62 10.11 4.45
CA TYR A 273 12.82 10.30 3.02
C TYR A 273 14.13 11.04 2.73
N ASP A 274 14.37 12.15 3.45
CA ASP A 274 15.58 12.95 3.29
C ASP A 274 16.84 12.16 3.67
N LYS A 275 16.83 11.40 4.76
CA LYS A 275 17.95 10.55 5.21
C LYS A 275 18.27 9.44 4.20
N ILE A 276 17.25 8.86 3.56
CA ILE A 276 17.44 7.88 2.48
C ILE A 276 18.10 8.54 1.28
N GLU A 277 17.67 9.73 0.88
CA GLU A 277 18.24 10.42 -0.29
C GLU A 277 19.69 10.84 -0.05
N LYS A 278 20.02 11.35 1.15
CA LYS A 278 21.41 11.63 1.56
C LYS A 278 22.31 10.42 1.46
N ASP A 279 21.84 9.27 1.97
CA ASP A 279 22.58 8.01 1.87
C ASP A 279 22.65 7.47 0.42
N ARG A 280 21.72 7.86 -0.47
CA ARG A 280 21.74 7.47 -1.89
C ARG A 280 22.71 8.32 -2.71
N GLN A 281 22.71 9.63 -2.49
CA GLN A 281 23.53 10.59 -3.24
C GLN A 281 24.94 10.75 -2.64
N SER A 282 25.18 10.24 -1.44
CA SER A 282 26.41 10.52 -0.67
C SER A 282 26.66 12.03 -0.46
N ASP A 283 25.57 12.80 -0.31
CA ASP A 283 25.58 14.23 -0.07
C ASP A 283 24.70 14.54 1.15
N ASP A 284 25.30 15.10 2.20
CA ASP A 284 24.60 15.44 3.45
C ASP A 284 23.57 16.58 3.28
N GLY A 285 23.65 17.33 2.17
CA GLY A 285 22.71 18.37 1.78
C GLY A 285 21.54 17.89 0.93
N ALA A 286 21.56 16.65 0.43
CA ALA A 286 20.51 16.12 -0.43
C ALA A 286 19.16 16.06 0.31
N ILE A 287 18.10 16.40 -0.41
CA ILE A 287 16.71 16.31 0.04
C ILE A 287 15.90 15.53 -0.99
N ASP A 288 14.86 14.83 -0.54
CA ASP A 288 13.98 14.13 -1.46
C ASP A 288 13.02 15.12 -2.15
N GLU A 289 13.39 15.61 -3.32
CA GLU A 289 12.60 16.58 -4.10
C GLU A 289 11.25 16.01 -4.56
N ASP A 290 11.16 14.69 -4.77
CA ASP A 290 9.95 14.02 -5.23
C ASP A 290 8.97 13.70 -4.09
N GLY A 291 9.49 13.49 -2.88
CA GLY A 291 8.69 13.13 -1.69
C GLY A 291 8.39 14.29 -0.75
N THR A 292 9.21 15.34 -0.76
CA THR A 292 9.03 16.48 0.14
C THR A 292 8.32 17.62 -0.58
N TYR A 293 7.30 18.17 0.06
CA TYR A 293 6.78 19.46 -0.36
C TYR A 293 7.76 20.56 0.07
N ASP A 294 7.67 21.72 -0.59
CA ASP A 294 8.46 22.93 -0.38
C ASP A 294 8.62 23.31 1.11
N SER A 295 7.71 22.87 1.98
CA SER A 295 7.82 23.01 3.44
C SER A 295 7.26 21.81 4.22
N ALA A 296 7.66 21.69 5.50
CA ALA A 296 7.13 20.70 6.44
C ALA A 296 5.60 20.81 6.60
N ASP A 297 5.06 22.04 6.64
CA ASP A 297 3.61 22.28 6.73
C ASP A 297 2.87 21.75 5.50
N SER A 298 3.40 21.98 4.29
CA SER A 298 2.79 21.44 3.07
C SER A 298 2.80 19.91 3.02
N PHE A 299 3.86 19.26 3.53
CA PHE A 299 3.91 17.80 3.65
C PHE A 299 2.91 17.29 4.69
N TYR A 300 2.87 17.91 5.87
CA TYR A 300 1.88 17.62 6.90
C TYR A 300 0.45 17.71 6.36
N ARG A 301 0.11 18.79 5.64
CA ARG A 301 -1.22 18.96 5.05
C ARG A 301 -1.52 17.88 4.01
N ALA A 302 -0.53 17.46 3.23
CA ALA A 302 -0.73 16.42 2.23
C ALA A 302 -0.99 15.04 2.85
N VAL A 303 -0.30 14.73 3.95
CA VAL A 303 -0.43 13.45 4.67
C VAL A 303 -1.67 13.43 5.58
N VAL A 304 -1.97 14.53 6.29
CA VAL A 304 -3.00 14.57 7.33
C VAL A 304 -4.32 15.20 6.85
N LYS A 305 -4.29 16.22 6.00
CA LYS A 305 -5.47 17.03 5.66
C LYS A 305 -6.33 16.44 4.53
N ARG A 306 -5.99 15.27 3.98
CA ARG A 306 -6.82 14.63 2.94
C ARG A 306 -7.61 13.42 3.48
N HIS A 307 -8.93 13.65 3.50
CA HIS A 307 -10.11 12.78 3.59
C HIS A 307 -10.20 11.64 4.65
N PRO A 308 -11.39 11.45 5.27
CA PRO A 308 -11.72 10.34 6.20
C PRO A 308 -11.74 8.95 5.54
N GLY A 309 -11.22 8.83 4.32
CA GLY A 309 -11.32 7.64 3.50
C GLY A 309 -10.29 6.56 3.81
N TYR A 310 -9.43 6.71 4.82
CA TYR A 310 -8.45 5.68 5.24
C TYR A 310 -8.88 4.89 6.48
N ASP A 311 -9.98 5.28 7.14
CA ASP A 311 -10.56 4.59 8.31
C ASP A 311 -10.90 3.11 8.06
N PHE A 312 -10.89 2.66 6.80
CA PHE A 312 -11.18 1.29 6.42
C PHE A 312 -9.95 0.37 6.36
N LEU A 313 -8.74 0.91 6.18
CA LEU A 313 -7.53 0.08 6.06
C LEU A 313 -7.12 -0.50 7.40
N LEU A 314 -7.34 0.25 8.48
CA LEU A 314 -7.13 -0.22 9.83
C LEU A 314 -8.50 -0.19 10.53
N PRO A 315 -9.00 -1.31 11.06
CA PRO A 315 -10.20 -1.29 11.87
C PRO A 315 -10.05 -0.23 12.95
N LYS A 316 -11.08 0.58 13.20
CA LYS A 316 -11.09 1.46 14.38
C LYS A 316 -10.87 0.59 15.61
N VAL A 317 -9.67 0.64 16.17
CA VAL A 317 -9.40 0.04 17.47
C VAL A 317 -10.26 0.83 18.43
N SER A 318 -11.40 0.25 18.82
CA SER A 318 -12.32 0.91 19.75
C SER A 318 -11.53 1.31 20.99
N ASP A 319 -11.79 2.51 21.54
CA ASP A 319 -11.16 3.12 22.73
C ASP A 319 -11.26 2.30 24.04
N LYS A 320 -11.50 0.99 23.97
CA LYS A 320 -11.58 0.05 25.09
C LYS A 320 -10.28 -0.70 25.37
N ILE A 321 -9.14 -0.22 24.86
CA ILE A 321 -7.84 -0.87 25.10
C ILE A 321 -6.84 0.17 25.58
N PHE A 322 -7.04 0.64 26.82
CA PHE A 322 -6.01 0.91 27.81
C PHE A 322 -6.66 0.83 29.20
#